data_AF-A0A919CI84-F1
#
_entry.id   AF-A0A919CI84-F1
#
_cell.length_a   1.000
_cell.length_b   1.000
_cell.length_c   1.000
_cell.angle_alpha   90.00
_cell.angle_beta   90.00
_cell.angle_gamma   90.00
#
_symmetry.space_group_name_H-M   'P 1'
#
loop_
_entity.id
_entity.type
_entity.pdbx_description
1 polymer ?
#
loop_
_entity_poly.entity_id
_entity_poly.type
_entity_poly.pdbx_seq_one_letter_code
_entity_poly.pdbx_strand_id
1 'polypeptide(L)' 'MLILTRRIGESLKIGKLEDLLEGPVTVTVLGVKGNQVRLGVEAQKNIRVDREEIRNRIDSEAPQGTPVTARARFAMASDL' A
#
# COMPACT_ATOMS: atom_id res chain seq x y z
N MET A 1 15.44 5.46 8.09
CA MET A 1 15.89 4.58 6.99
C MET A 1 16.69 3.43 7.58
N LEU A 2 16.30 2.19 7.32
CA LEU A 2 17.04 0.98 7.70
C LEU A 2 17.78 0.46 6.47
N ILE A 3 19.07 0.12 6.60
CA ILE A 3 19.92 -0.31 5.47
C ILE A 3 20.34 -1.75 5.68
N LEU A 4 20.10 -2.60 4.69
CA LEU A 4 20.42 -4.02 4.73
C LEU A 4 21.00 -4.47 3.38
N THR A 5 22.03 -5.31 3.42
CA THR A 5 22.56 -5.96 2.21
C THR A 5 21.98 -7.36 2.12
N ARG A 6 21.28 -7.66 1.03
CA ARG A 6 20.69 -8.97 0.75
C ARG A 6 21.28 -9.59 -0.51
N ARG A 7 21.58 -10.88 -0.47
CA ARG A 7 21.97 -11.68 -1.65
C ARG A 7 20.73 -12.20 -2.37
N ILE A 8 20.91 -12.70 -3.60
CA ILE A 8 19.84 -13.39 -4.35
C ILE A 8 19.36 -14.59 -3.53
N GLY A 9 18.05 -14.72 -3.39
CA GLY A 9 17.37 -15.74 -2.58
C GLY A 9 17.15 -15.34 -1.12
N GLU A 10 17.78 -14.26 -0.64
CA GLU A 10 17.54 -13.78 0.72
C GLU A 10 16.27 -12.91 0.80
N SER A 11 15.60 -13.02 1.94
CA SER A 11 14.38 -12.27 2.25
C SER A 11 14.57 -11.35 3.45
N LEU A 12 13.82 -10.26 3.47
CA LEU A 12 13.60 -9.39 4.61
C LEU A 12 12.10 -9.40 4.94
N LYS A 13 11.77 -9.30 6.23
CA LYS A 13 10.39 -9.24 6.71
C LYS A 13 10.13 -7.88 7.34
N ILE A 14 8.98 -7.30 7.05
CA ILE A 14 8.52 -6.00 7.53
C ILE A 14 7.18 -6.22 8.24
N GLY A 15 7.03 -5.67 9.44
CA GLY A 15 5.89 -5.93 10.32
C GLY A 15 6.36 -6.44 11.68
N LYS A 16 5.48 -6.44 12.70
CA LYS A 16 5.83 -6.99 14.01
C LYS A 16 5.66 -8.50 14.03
N LEU A 17 6.41 -9.16 14.91
CA LEU A 17 6.26 -10.60 15.15
C LEU A 17 4.92 -10.96 15.79
N GLU A 18 4.25 -9.98 16.39
CA GLU A 18 3.15 -10.14 17.35
C GLU A 18 1.83 -9.46 16.92
N ASP A 19 1.81 -8.77 15.77
CA ASP A 19 0.58 -8.22 15.21
C ASP A 19 -0.27 -9.36 14.59
N LEU A 20 -1.08 -10.00 15.43
CA LEU A 20 -1.96 -11.13 15.04
C LEU A 20 -3.04 -10.76 14.00
N LEU A 21 -3.35 -9.47 13.84
CA LEU A 21 -4.32 -8.98 12.85
C LEU A 21 -3.71 -8.61 11.49
N GLU A 22 -2.41 -8.31 11.44
CA GLU A 22 -1.73 -7.85 10.23
C GLU A 22 -0.48 -8.71 10.00
N GLY A 23 -0.56 -9.60 9.01
CA GLY A 23 0.54 -10.48 8.66
C GLY A 23 1.73 -9.72 8.06
N PRO A 24 2.96 -10.25 8.22
CA PRO A 24 4.17 -9.55 7.81
C PRO A 24 4.28 -9.47 6.28
N VAL A 25 4.86 -8.37 5.80
CA VAL A 25 5.29 -8.23 4.41
C VAL A 25 6.65 -8.88 4.25
N THR A 26 6.80 -9.77 3.28
CA THR A 26 8.07 -10.39 2.93
C THR A 26 8.57 -9.81 1.62
N VAL A 27 9.81 -9.32 1.60
CA VAL A 27 10.47 -8.87 0.39
C VAL A 27 11.65 -9.79 0.12
N THR A 28 11.71 -10.35 -1.08
CA THR A 28 12.73 -11.33 -1.48
C THR A 28 13.50 -10.82 -2.68
N VAL A 29 14.82 -10.97 -2.67
CA VAL A 29 15.66 -10.68 -3.84
C VAL A 29 15.62 -11.88 -4.77
N LEU A 30 14.94 -11.75 -5.90
CA LEU A 30 14.78 -12.84 -6.87
C LEU A 30 15.94 -12.89 -7.88
N GLY A 31 16.62 -11.78 -8.11
CA GLY A 31 17.72 -11.72 -9.06
C GLY A 31 18.28 -10.31 -9.22
N VAL A 32 19.47 -10.23 -9.82
CA VAL A 32 20.13 -8.97 -10.16
C VAL A 32 20.54 -9.03 -11.62
N LYS A 33 20.23 -7.98 -12.38
CA LYS A 33 20.64 -7.79 -13.77
C LYS A 33 21.25 -6.41 -13.92
N GLY A 34 22.58 -6.33 -13.95
CA GLY A 34 23.28 -5.05 -13.94
C GLY A 34 22.96 -4.27 -12.66
N ASN A 35 22.41 -3.06 -12.82
CA ASN A 35 21.95 -2.22 -11.71
C ASN A 35 20.47 -2.44 -11.35
N GLN A 36 19.76 -3.33 -12.05
CA GLN A 36 18.35 -3.63 -11.76
C GLN A 36 18.26 -4.84 -10.83
N VAL A 37 17.46 -4.70 -9.78
CA VAL A 37 17.16 -5.78 -8.84
C VAL A 37 15.71 -6.21 -9.05
N ARG A 38 15.50 -7.51 -9.21
CA ARG A 38 14.16 -8.10 -9.21
C ARG A 38 13.76 -8.43 -7.78
N LEU A 39 12.73 -7.75 -7.30
CA LEU A 39 12.18 -7.95 -5.96
C LEU A 39 10.84 -8.70 -6.07
N GLY A 40 10.67 -9.75 -5.28
CA GLY A 40 9.37 -10.33 -4.97
C GLY A 40 8.85 -9.66 -3.71
N VAL A 41 7.59 -9.25 -3.70
CA VAL A 41 6.93 -8.72 -2.50
C VAL A 41 5.68 -9.55 -2.25
N GLU A 42 5.63 -10.17 -1.09
CA GLU A 42 4.47 -10.92 -0.60
C GLU A 42 3.89 -10.18 0.60
N ALA A 43 2.60 -9.87 0.52
CA ALA A 43 1.87 -9.18 1.56
C ALA A 43 0.43 -9.71 1.60
N GLN A 44 -0.21 -9.60 2.76
CA GLN A 44 -1.63 -9.91 2.87
C GLN A 44 -2.49 -8.94 2.05
N LYS A 45 -3.72 -9.35 1.71
CA LYS A 45 -4.63 -8.59 0.83
C LYS A 45 -5.05 -7.23 1.38
N ASN A 46 -5.05 -7.08 2.69
CA ASN A 46 -5.32 -5.80 3.37
C ASN A 46 -4.16 -4.80 3.24
N ILE A 47 -2.96 -5.25 2.88
CA ILE A 47 -1.77 -4.41 2.76
C ILE A 47 -1.56 -4.04 1.28
N ARG A 48 -1.71 -2.75 0.96
CA ARG A 48 -1.51 -2.25 -0.41
C ARG A 48 -0.03 -2.03 -0.72
N VAL A 49 0.48 -2.77 -1.70
CA VAL A 49 1.85 -2.63 -2.22
C VAL A 49 1.81 -1.95 -3.59
N ASP A 50 2.31 -0.73 -3.66
CA ASP A 50 2.41 0.03 -4.92
C ASP A 50 3.87 0.28 -5.28
N ARG A 51 4.11 0.58 -6.56
CA ARG A 51 5.38 1.17 -7.00
C ARG A 51 5.37 2.66 -6.69
N GLU A 52 6.49 3.19 -6.23
CA GLU A 52 6.60 4.59 -5.78
C GLU A 52 6.18 5.59 -6.86
N GLU A 53 6.59 5.36 -8.11
CA GLU A 53 6.26 6.24 -9.23
C GLU A 53 4.75 6.31 -9.51
N ILE A 54 4.00 5.26 -9.15
CA ILE A 54 2.54 5.23 -9.30
C ILE A 54 1.88 5.97 -8.13
N ARG A 55 2.38 5.77 -6.90
CA ARG A 55 1.85 6.45 -5.72
C ARG A 55 2.01 7.97 -5.82
N ASN A 56 3.19 8.43 -6.22
CA ASN A 56 3.47 9.86 -6.36
C ASN A 56 2.55 10.54 -7.39
N ARG A 57 2.16 9.84 -8.47
CA ARG A 57 1.20 10.34 -9.45
C ARG A 57 -0.21 10.46 -8.88
N ILE A 58 -0.69 9.42 -8.20
CA ILE A 58 -2.02 9.40 -7.58
C ILE A 58 -2.14 10.51 -6.53
N ASP A 59 -1.11 10.70 -5.70
CA ASP A 59 -1.11 11.74 -4.67
C ASP A 59 -1.05 13.16 -5.27
N SER A 60 -0.39 13.32 -6.43
CA SER A 60 -0.35 14.59 -7.17
C SER A 60 -1.64 14.91 -7.93
N GLU A 61 -2.42 13.88 -8.29
CA GLU A 61 -3.69 13.99 -9.02
C GLU A 61 -4.91 13.92 -8.10
N ALA A 62 -4.73 13.66 -6.80
CA ALA A 62 -5.81 13.64 -5.83
C ALA A 62 -6.49 15.03 -5.79
N PRO A 63 -7.77 15.15 -6.21
CA PRO A 63 -8.50 16.38 -6.04
C PRO A 63 -8.69 16.61 -4.55
N GLN A 64 -8.18 17.73 -4.04
CA GLN A 64 -8.52 18.24 -2.73
C GLN A 64 -10.05 18.26 -2.59
N GLY A 65 -10.57 17.40 -1.72
CA GLY A 65 -11.93 17.47 -1.20
C GLY A 65 -13.04 17.17 -2.19
N THR A 66 -13.60 15.96 -2.11
CA THR A 66 -15.06 15.81 -2.23
C THR A 66 -15.51 14.70 -1.29
N PRO A 67 -16.24 15.02 -0.21
CA PRO A 67 -16.89 13.98 0.59
C PRO A 67 -18.01 13.40 -0.26
N VAL A 68 -17.78 12.20 -0.81
CA VAL A 68 -18.85 11.47 -1.50
C VAL A 68 -19.84 11.00 -0.44
N THR A 69 -21.02 11.62 -0.49
CA THR A 69 -22.29 11.24 0.16
C THR A 69 -22.60 11.84 1.54
N ALA A 70 -22.80 13.15 1.60
CA ALA A 70 -23.93 13.65 2.38
C ALA A 70 -25.21 13.18 1.66
N ARG A 71 -25.84 12.11 2.16
CA ARG A 71 -27.23 11.79 1.82
C ARG A 71 -28.09 12.96 2.29
N ALA A 72 -28.32 13.92 1.41
CA ALA A 72 -29.37 14.91 1.55
C ALA A 72 -30.71 14.16 1.56
N ARG A 73 -31.21 13.85 2.77
CA ARG A 73 -32.64 13.63 2.95
C ARG A 73 -33.31 14.98 2.73
N PHE A 74 -33.71 15.21 1.49
CA PHE A 74 -34.55 16.33 1.11
C PHE A 74 -35.93 16.15 1.76
N ALA A 75 -36.40 17.24 2.36
CA ALA A 75 -37.75 17.62 2.74
C ALA A 75 -38.91 16.63 2.49
N MET A 76 -39.66 16.32 3.56
CA MET A 76 -41.12 16.26 3.52
C MET A 76 -41.65 16.78 4.88
N ALA A 77 -41.77 18.10 4.97
CA ALA A 77 -42.53 18.78 6.00
C ALA A 77 -43.37 19.84 5.30
N SER A 78 -44.42 19.42 4.59
CA SER A 78 -45.62 20.20 4.24
C SER A 78 -46.50 19.35 3.31
N ASP A 79 -47.46 18.62 3.87
CA ASP A 79 -48.85 18.60 3.42
C ASP A 79 -49.69 17.66 4.31
N LEU A 80 -50.82 18.22 4.79
CA LEU A 80 -51.86 17.72 5.71
C LEU A 80 -51.63 17.93 7.22
#